data_AF-E5XPD7-F1
#
_entry.id   AF-E5XPD7-F1
#
_cell.length_a   1.000
_cell.length_b   1.000
_cell.length_c   1.000
_cell.angle_alpha   90.00
_cell.angle_beta   90.00
_cell.angle_gamma   90.00
#
_symmetry.space_group_name_H-M   'P 1'
#
loop_
_entity.id
_entity.type
_entity.pdbx_description
1 polymer ?
#
loop_
_entity_poly.entity_id
_entity_poly.type
_entity_poly.pdbx_seq_one_letter_code
_entity_poly.pdbx_strand_id
1 'polypeptide(L)'
;MSPDGRRTRRASFGGARYADLVRLNSLVQFSAAALAVIASAAVGSPAAQAAPPDFPNIDAFDAVTWNDYLVGGDDAAGVHLEFRTRTGLTCFLNIDAYSFECWGALHGAPAGANHVRGNIVNYQPAPELENEPNLLPDRTKISWRGATCGVDGPVTACYQVDRGFVLDDKQTKVFPTPEPVNGQPVSPDVPDVGSAPTTAPASPSAPKPTA
;
A
#
# COMPACT_ATOMS: atom_id res chain seq x y z
N MET A 1 -47.48 -64.79 -1.05
CA MET A 1 -46.41 -65.52 -1.77
C MET A 1 -45.38 -64.52 -2.26
N SER A 2 -44.16 -64.60 -1.73
CA SER A 2 -42.90 -64.14 -2.37
C SER A 2 -42.56 -65.09 -3.55
N PRO A 3 -41.57 -64.86 -4.45
CA PRO A 3 -40.29 -64.17 -4.19
C PRO A 3 -39.61 -63.36 -5.35
N ASP A 4 -38.50 -62.70 -4.96
CA ASP A 4 -37.20 -62.46 -5.64
C ASP A 4 -37.10 -61.77 -7.03
N GLY A 5 -36.12 -60.90 -7.33
CA GLY A 5 -34.94 -60.46 -6.57
C GLY A 5 -33.91 -59.71 -7.45
N ARG A 6 -32.92 -59.07 -6.76
CA ARG A 6 -31.61 -58.52 -7.22
C ARG A 6 -31.59 -57.17 -7.95
N ARG A 7 -30.60 -56.26 -7.76
CA ARG A 7 -29.54 -56.01 -6.74
C ARG A 7 -28.91 -54.65 -7.08
N THR A 8 -28.73 -53.80 -6.05
CA THR A 8 -27.58 -52.90 -5.72
C THR A 8 -26.88 -52.09 -6.84
N ARG A 9 -26.54 -50.81 -6.69
CA ARG A 9 -25.76 -50.19 -5.59
C ARG A 9 -26.04 -48.68 -5.47
N ARG A 10 -26.18 -48.19 -4.23
CA ARG A 10 -26.07 -46.79 -3.83
C ARG A 10 -24.61 -46.52 -3.42
N ALA A 11 -24.07 -45.37 -3.83
CA ALA A 11 -22.83 -44.85 -3.28
C ALA A 11 -23.13 -44.17 -1.94
N SER A 12 -22.48 -44.65 -0.87
CA SER A 12 -22.55 -44.08 0.47
C SER A 12 -21.60 -42.89 0.60
N PHE A 13 -22.11 -41.84 1.24
CA PHE A 13 -21.38 -40.83 1.97
C PHE A 13 -20.55 -41.48 3.09
N GLY A 14 -19.29 -41.06 3.24
CA GLY A 14 -18.45 -41.34 4.39
C GLY A 14 -17.79 -40.04 4.84
N GLY A 15 -18.31 -39.47 5.93
CA GLY A 15 -17.64 -38.42 6.69
C GLY A 15 -16.65 -39.00 7.70
N ALA A 16 -15.78 -38.10 8.19
CA ALA A 16 -14.81 -38.27 9.27
C ALA A 16 -13.64 -39.24 8.92
N ARG A 17 -12.37 -38.92 9.16
CA ARG A 17 -11.79 -38.42 10.42
C ARG A 17 -10.50 -37.63 10.09
N TYR A 18 -10.43 -36.35 10.50
CA TYR A 18 -9.49 -35.85 11.52
C TYR A 18 -8.60 -36.91 12.18
N ALA A 19 -7.31 -36.58 12.30
CA ALA A 19 -6.25 -37.33 12.98
C ALA A 19 -5.53 -38.41 12.15
N ASP A 20 -4.70 -37.99 11.19
CA ASP A 20 -3.55 -38.82 10.79
C ASP A 20 -2.40 -38.07 10.10
N LEU A 21 -2.03 -36.88 10.61
CA LEU A 21 -0.77 -36.22 10.21
C LEU A 21 0.05 -35.68 11.40
N VAL A 22 -0.08 -36.32 12.57
CA VAL A 22 0.83 -36.10 13.72
C VAL A 22 1.41 -37.45 14.15
N ARG A 23 2.16 -38.12 13.26
CA ARG A 23 2.93 -39.32 13.61
C ARG A 23 4.08 -39.60 12.65
N LEU A 24 4.98 -38.64 12.45
CA LEU A 24 6.32 -38.92 11.96
C LEU A 24 7.33 -37.97 12.62
N ASN A 25 7.72 -38.29 13.86
CA ASN A 25 9.06 -37.97 14.36
C ASN A 25 9.31 -38.68 15.70
N SER A 26 9.78 -39.93 15.62
CA SER A 26 10.46 -40.62 16.70
C SER A 26 11.42 -41.64 16.11
N LEU A 27 12.66 -41.23 15.86
CA LEU A 27 13.82 -42.11 15.92
C LEU A 27 14.95 -41.35 16.64
N VAL A 28 15.09 -41.65 17.92
CA VAL A 28 16.29 -41.39 18.71
C VAL A 28 17.20 -42.62 18.56
N GLN A 29 18.35 -42.46 17.92
CA GLN A 29 19.49 -43.36 18.10
C GLN A 29 20.75 -42.55 18.39
N PHE A 30 21.38 -42.90 19.50
CA PHE A 30 22.65 -42.36 19.99
C PHE A 30 23.81 -42.93 19.16
N SER A 31 24.61 -42.05 18.56
CA SER A 31 25.97 -42.35 18.08
C SER A 31 26.89 -41.18 18.41
N ALA A 32 28.06 -41.53 18.95
CA ALA A 32 29.01 -40.66 19.63
C ALA A 32 29.68 -39.60 18.74
N ALA A 33 29.92 -38.43 19.36
CA ALA A 33 30.95 -37.44 19.09
C ALA A 33 31.31 -37.11 17.63
N ALA A 34 30.68 -36.06 17.10
CA ALA A 34 31.30 -35.15 16.13
C ALA A 34 30.67 -33.75 16.29
N LEU A 35 31.50 -32.72 16.43
CA LEU A 35 31.10 -31.31 16.47
C LEU A 35 30.29 -30.95 15.23
N ALA A 36 28.97 -30.81 15.37
CA ALA A 36 28.09 -30.30 14.33
C ALA A 36 27.67 -28.87 14.68
N VAL A 37 28.19 -27.92 13.91
CA VAL A 37 27.70 -26.54 13.83
C VAL A 37 26.22 -26.63 13.44
N ILE A 38 25.33 -26.16 14.31
CA ILE A 38 23.91 -26.07 14.01
C ILE A 38 23.74 -24.93 12.99
N ALA A 39 23.73 -25.27 11.71
CA ALA A 39 23.19 -24.41 10.68
C ALA A 39 21.68 -24.34 10.89
N SER A 40 21.22 -23.27 11.52
CA SER A 40 19.81 -22.92 11.61
C SER A 40 19.23 -22.84 10.20
N ALA A 41 18.43 -23.84 9.80
CA ALA A 41 17.60 -23.74 8.61
C ALA A 41 16.55 -22.65 8.87
N ALA A 42 16.86 -21.43 8.45
CA ALA A 42 15.88 -20.37 8.33
C ALA A 42 14.79 -20.85 7.38
N VAL A 43 13.60 -21.11 7.92
CA VAL A 43 12.36 -21.09 7.14
C VAL A 43 12.32 -19.74 6.45
N GLY A 44 12.49 -19.77 5.12
CA GLY A 44 12.66 -18.57 4.30
C GLY A 44 11.49 -17.62 4.52
N SER A 45 11.74 -16.53 5.23
CA SER A 45 10.96 -15.31 5.04
C SER A 45 11.06 -14.96 3.55
N PRO A 46 9.97 -14.52 2.89
CA PRO A 46 10.11 -13.96 1.55
C PRO A 46 11.22 -12.90 1.63
N ALA A 47 12.24 -13.04 0.79
CA ALA A 47 13.38 -12.14 0.81
C ALA A 47 12.83 -10.70 0.76
N ALA A 48 13.19 -9.90 1.76
CA ALA A 48 12.85 -8.49 1.77
C ALA A 48 13.37 -7.90 0.46
N GLN A 49 12.46 -7.46 -0.39
CA GLN A 49 12.81 -6.84 -1.65
C GLN A 49 13.44 -5.49 -1.32
N ALA A 50 14.63 -5.23 -1.86
CA ALA A 50 15.39 -4.04 -1.54
C ALA A 50 14.61 -2.78 -1.94
N ALA A 51 14.55 -1.79 -1.05
CA ALA A 51 13.96 -0.50 -1.35
C ALA A 51 14.75 0.22 -2.47
N PRO A 52 14.12 1.16 -3.20
CA PRO A 52 14.83 1.98 -4.18
C PRO A 52 16.04 2.71 -3.57
N PRO A 53 17.08 3.05 -4.36
CA PRO A 53 18.18 3.89 -3.88
C PRO A 53 17.68 5.23 -3.31
N ASP A 54 18.29 5.69 -2.23
CA ASP A 54 17.90 6.92 -1.48
C ASP A 54 16.46 6.92 -0.93
N PHE A 55 15.81 5.75 -0.88
CA PHE A 55 14.53 5.57 -0.22
C PHE A 55 14.73 5.47 1.31
N PRO A 56 13.84 6.07 2.13
CA PRO A 56 13.94 5.97 3.58
C PRO A 56 13.85 4.50 4.03
N ASN A 57 14.64 4.13 5.04
CA ASN A 57 14.64 2.78 5.60
C ASN A 57 13.38 2.54 6.46
N ILE A 58 12.23 2.40 5.80
CA ILE A 58 10.97 2.04 6.46
C ILE A 58 10.93 0.56 6.84
N ASP A 59 11.90 -0.24 6.39
CA ASP A 59 11.98 -1.65 6.78
C ASP A 59 12.32 -1.85 8.26
N ALA A 60 12.92 -0.84 8.88
CA ALA A 60 13.21 -0.78 10.31
C ALA A 60 12.00 -0.38 11.19
N PHE A 61 10.84 -0.09 10.60
CA PHE A 61 9.62 0.27 11.34
C PHE A 61 8.92 -0.98 11.89
N ASP A 62 8.17 -0.80 12.98
CA ASP A 62 7.42 -1.88 13.61
C ASP A 62 6.27 -2.32 12.70
N ALA A 63 6.14 -3.62 12.44
CA ALA A 63 5.08 -4.14 11.59
C ALA A 63 3.74 -4.18 12.34
N VAL A 64 2.69 -3.65 11.73
CA VAL A 64 1.31 -3.80 12.23
C VAL A 64 0.68 -5.10 11.73
N THR A 65 -0.39 -5.53 12.39
CA THR A 65 -1.21 -6.64 11.89
C THR A 65 -2.07 -6.16 10.72
N TRP A 66 -1.82 -6.69 9.52
CA TRP A 66 -2.53 -6.28 8.30
C TRP A 66 -4.06 -6.46 8.37
N ASN A 67 -4.55 -7.42 9.16
CA ASN A 67 -5.97 -7.71 9.29
C ASN A 67 -6.76 -6.54 9.89
N ASP A 68 -6.11 -5.67 10.65
CA ASP A 68 -6.74 -4.46 11.20
C ASP A 68 -6.98 -3.39 10.12
N TYR A 69 -6.42 -3.57 8.92
CA TYR A 69 -6.47 -2.63 7.81
C TYR A 69 -7.14 -3.24 6.58
N LEU A 70 -7.65 -4.47 6.66
CA LEU A 70 -8.27 -5.15 5.52
C LEU A 70 -9.68 -4.57 5.26
N VAL A 71 -9.91 -4.14 4.03
CA VAL A 71 -11.19 -3.60 3.54
C VAL A 71 -11.54 -4.28 2.20
N GLY A 72 -12.84 -4.37 1.90
CA GLY A 72 -13.35 -4.90 0.63
C GLY A 72 -13.61 -6.42 0.61
N GLY A 73 -14.14 -6.88 -0.52
CA GLY A 73 -14.52 -8.28 -0.77
C GLY A 73 -15.70 -8.45 -1.75
N ASP A 74 -16.59 -7.46 -1.83
CA ASP A 74 -17.84 -7.55 -2.61
C ASP A 74 -18.03 -6.41 -3.64
N ASP A 75 -17.11 -5.45 -3.73
CA ASP A 75 -17.18 -4.26 -4.60
C ASP A 75 -16.14 -4.27 -5.74
N ALA A 76 -16.27 -3.31 -6.66
CA ALA A 76 -15.41 -3.24 -7.84
C ALA A 76 -13.95 -2.87 -7.53
N ALA A 77 -13.67 -2.32 -6.34
CA ALA A 77 -12.31 -2.01 -5.88
C ALA A 77 -11.53 -3.26 -5.46
N GLY A 78 -12.22 -4.36 -5.15
CA GLY A 78 -11.59 -5.62 -4.72
C GLY A 78 -11.04 -5.54 -3.30
N VAL A 79 -10.25 -6.54 -2.90
CA VAL A 79 -9.70 -6.58 -1.55
C VAL A 79 -8.47 -5.66 -1.47
N HIS A 80 -8.44 -4.77 -0.49
CA HIS A 80 -7.32 -3.84 -0.28
C HIS A 80 -7.00 -3.67 1.22
N LEU A 81 -5.77 -3.26 1.51
CA LEU A 81 -5.42 -2.76 2.83
C LEU A 81 -5.53 -1.25 2.81
N GLU A 82 -6.30 -0.67 3.73
CA GLU A 82 -6.59 0.75 3.78
C GLU A 82 -6.15 1.37 5.09
N PHE A 83 -5.47 2.51 5.04
CA PHE A 83 -5.07 3.25 6.23
C PHE A 83 -5.07 4.77 6.01
N ARG A 84 -5.18 5.52 7.11
CA ARG A 84 -4.94 6.97 7.14
C ARG A 84 -3.59 7.31 7.73
N THR A 85 -3.10 8.50 7.38
CA THR A 85 -1.93 9.11 7.99
C THR A 85 -2.36 10.30 8.85
N ARG A 86 -1.50 10.73 9.79
CA ARG A 86 -1.80 11.93 10.60
C ARG A 86 -1.83 13.21 9.76
N THR A 87 -1.18 13.22 8.60
CA THR A 87 -1.23 14.32 7.62
C THR A 87 -2.52 14.34 6.80
N GLY A 88 -3.42 13.39 7.01
CA GLY A 88 -4.73 13.33 6.34
C GLY A 88 -4.71 12.62 5.00
N LEU A 89 -3.63 11.90 4.66
CA LEU A 89 -3.60 11.03 3.48
C LEU A 89 -4.44 9.77 3.76
N THR A 90 -5.06 9.25 2.70
CA THR A 90 -5.71 7.94 2.71
C THR A 90 -4.97 7.05 1.72
N CYS A 91 -4.48 5.90 2.17
CA CYS A 91 -3.54 5.07 1.42
C CYS A 91 -4.03 3.64 1.33
N PHE A 92 -3.83 3.04 0.15
CA PHE A 92 -4.33 1.73 -0.23
C PHE A 92 -3.15 0.85 -0.65
N LEU A 93 -3.14 -0.41 -0.21
CA LEU A 93 -2.39 -1.49 -0.83
C LEU A 93 -3.40 -2.44 -1.46
N ASN A 94 -3.59 -2.33 -2.78
CA ASN A 94 -4.47 -3.21 -3.53
C ASN A 94 -3.89 -4.62 -3.59
N ILE A 95 -4.58 -5.58 -2.98
CA ILE A 95 -4.13 -6.98 -2.88
C ILE A 95 -4.18 -7.66 -4.26
N ASP A 96 -5.22 -7.36 -5.04
CA ASP A 96 -5.46 -7.99 -6.34
C ASP A 96 -4.65 -7.36 -7.46
N ALA A 97 -4.51 -6.03 -7.43
CA ALA A 97 -3.81 -5.26 -8.46
C ALA A 97 -2.30 -5.11 -8.21
N TYR A 98 -1.78 -5.63 -7.09
CA TYR A 98 -0.37 -5.49 -6.67
C TYR A 98 0.10 -4.03 -6.76
N SER A 99 -0.72 -3.09 -6.30
CA SER A 99 -0.41 -1.67 -6.39
C SER A 99 -0.61 -0.99 -5.04
N PHE A 100 0.10 0.11 -4.84
CA PHE A 100 -0.02 0.95 -3.66
C PHE A 100 -0.21 2.40 -4.10
N GLU A 101 -1.02 3.12 -3.35
CA GLU A 101 -1.43 4.47 -3.71
C GLU A 101 -1.89 5.26 -2.50
N CYS A 102 -1.84 6.59 -2.62
CA CYS A 102 -2.34 7.50 -1.60
C CYS A 102 -3.08 8.68 -2.26
N TRP A 103 -4.15 9.11 -1.60
CA TRP A 103 -4.89 10.33 -1.90
C TRP A 103 -4.77 11.35 -0.78
N GLY A 104 -4.78 12.62 -1.13
CA GLY A 104 -4.85 13.75 -0.19
C GLY A 104 -4.05 14.96 -0.68
N ALA A 105 -3.65 15.83 0.25
CA ALA A 105 -2.81 16.96 -0.07
C ALA A 105 -1.37 16.50 -0.34
N LEU A 106 -0.97 16.49 -1.62
CA LEU A 106 0.38 16.13 -2.03
C LEU A 106 1.24 17.40 -2.16
N HIS A 107 1.99 17.73 -1.11
CA HIS A 107 2.85 18.90 -1.09
C HIS A 107 3.94 18.80 -2.16
N GLY A 108 4.19 19.89 -2.88
CA GLY A 108 5.18 19.93 -3.97
C GLY A 108 4.82 19.08 -5.20
N ALA A 109 3.63 18.48 -5.27
CA ALA A 109 3.19 17.76 -6.45
C ALA A 109 2.82 18.72 -7.59
N PRO A 110 3.10 18.35 -8.86
CA PRO A 110 2.80 19.19 -10.00
C PRO A 110 1.29 19.36 -10.20
N ALA A 111 0.90 20.52 -10.73
CA ALA A 111 -0.47 20.82 -11.19
C ALA A 111 -1.60 20.56 -10.16
N GLY A 112 -1.29 20.64 -8.86
CA GLY A 112 -2.28 20.38 -7.81
C GLY A 112 -2.74 18.92 -7.73
N ALA A 113 -1.92 17.98 -8.21
CA ALA A 113 -2.17 16.56 -8.08
C ALA A 113 -2.45 16.17 -6.63
N ASN A 114 -3.42 15.28 -6.44
CA ASN A 114 -3.90 14.84 -5.14
C ASN A 114 -3.82 13.32 -4.96
N HIS A 115 -3.20 12.63 -5.93
CA HIS A 115 -3.09 11.19 -5.96
C HIS A 115 -1.73 10.73 -6.47
N VAL A 116 -1.19 9.71 -5.82
CA VAL A 116 0.02 9.01 -6.25
C VAL A 116 -0.23 7.51 -6.24
N ARG A 117 0.12 6.82 -7.33
CA ARG A 117 0.09 5.35 -7.43
C ARG A 117 1.44 4.83 -7.92
N GLY A 118 2.14 4.10 -7.07
CA GLY A 118 3.48 3.64 -7.35
C GLY A 118 4.47 4.79 -7.52
N ASN A 119 4.69 5.20 -8.77
CA ASN A 119 5.55 6.32 -9.14
C ASN A 119 4.87 7.33 -10.07
N ILE A 120 3.54 7.22 -10.20
CA ILE A 120 2.71 8.07 -11.05
C ILE A 120 1.98 9.06 -10.15
N VAL A 121 2.14 10.36 -10.42
CA VAL A 121 1.46 11.44 -9.70
C VAL A 121 0.46 12.10 -10.64
N ASN A 122 -0.80 12.17 -10.25
CA ASN A 122 -1.86 12.76 -11.05
C ASN A 122 -3.00 13.30 -10.19
N TYR A 123 -3.96 13.96 -10.84
CA TYR A 123 -5.24 14.25 -10.22
C TYR A 123 -6.18 13.06 -10.40
N GLN A 124 -6.77 12.59 -9.31
CA GLN A 124 -7.83 11.58 -9.31
C GLN A 124 -8.85 11.94 -8.23
N PRO A 125 -10.16 11.70 -8.45
CA PRO A 125 -11.12 11.77 -7.36
C PRO A 125 -10.69 10.80 -6.24
N ALA A 126 -10.82 11.25 -5.00
CA ALA A 126 -10.61 10.35 -3.87
C ALA A 126 -11.68 9.23 -3.91
N PRO A 127 -11.32 7.99 -3.57
CA PRO A 127 -12.29 6.91 -3.48
C PRO A 127 -13.35 7.25 -2.42
N GLU A 128 -14.57 6.79 -2.65
CA GLU A 128 -15.60 6.81 -1.61
C GLU A 128 -15.30 5.71 -0.62
N LEU A 129 -15.14 6.09 0.65
CA LEU A 129 -14.77 5.16 1.70
C LEU A 129 -16.04 4.62 2.35
N GLU A 130 -16.19 3.29 2.38
CA GLU A 130 -17.33 2.66 3.07
C GLU A 130 -17.30 2.95 4.57
N ASN A 131 -16.09 2.94 5.14
CA ASN A 131 -15.82 3.24 6.53
C ASN A 131 -14.58 4.11 6.63
N GLU A 132 -14.47 4.82 7.74
CA GLU A 132 -13.29 5.59 8.10
C GLU A 132 -12.09 4.65 8.36
N PRO A 133 -11.03 4.67 7.54
CA PRO A 133 -9.92 3.73 7.69
C PRO A 133 -9.07 4.01 8.93
N ASN A 134 -8.49 2.94 9.47
CA ASN A 134 -7.65 3.02 10.66
C ASN A 134 -6.40 3.87 10.41
N LEU A 135 -6.03 4.67 11.42
CA LEU A 135 -4.79 5.43 11.39
C LEU A 135 -3.59 4.48 11.53
N LEU A 136 -2.63 4.55 10.60
CA LEU A 136 -1.35 3.86 10.75
C LEU A 136 -0.48 4.65 11.76
N PRO A 137 -0.06 4.06 12.89
CA PRO A 137 0.73 4.78 13.89
C PRO A 137 2.12 5.19 13.37
N ASP A 138 2.70 6.22 13.98
CA ASP A 138 4.07 6.63 13.66
C ASP A 138 5.07 5.50 13.95
N ARG A 139 6.13 5.45 13.14
CA ARG A 139 7.18 4.44 13.17
C ARG A 139 6.66 3.01 12.98
N THR A 140 5.54 2.87 12.29
CA THR A 140 5.00 1.56 11.91
C THR A 140 4.91 1.39 10.41
N LYS A 141 4.88 0.14 9.97
CA LYS A 141 4.72 -0.26 8.56
C LYS A 141 3.66 -1.33 8.39
N ILE A 142 3.05 -1.32 7.21
CA ILE A 142 2.21 -2.40 6.70
C ILE A 142 2.87 -2.97 5.43
N SER A 143 3.00 -4.29 5.37
CA SER A 143 3.63 -4.99 4.25
C SER A 143 2.72 -6.09 3.73
N TRP A 144 2.54 -6.14 2.41
CA TRP A 144 1.75 -7.16 1.75
C TRP A 144 2.27 -7.46 0.35
N ARG A 145 2.53 -8.75 0.07
CA ARG A 145 2.97 -9.27 -1.24
C ARG A 145 4.07 -8.44 -1.91
N GLY A 146 5.06 -8.00 -1.14
CA GLY A 146 6.21 -7.24 -1.63
C GLY A 146 6.05 -5.72 -1.69
N ALA A 147 4.84 -5.20 -1.48
CA ALA A 147 4.64 -3.79 -1.22
C ALA A 147 4.78 -3.51 0.29
N THR A 148 5.44 -2.42 0.64
CA THR A 148 5.58 -1.94 2.02
C THR A 148 5.27 -0.45 2.06
N CYS A 149 4.37 -0.06 2.96
CA CYS A 149 4.09 1.33 3.29
C CYS A 149 4.37 1.59 4.77
N GLY A 150 4.95 2.74 5.10
CA GLY A 150 5.27 3.13 6.46
C GLY A 150 5.06 4.62 6.70
N VAL A 151 4.81 4.96 7.96
CA VAL A 151 4.56 6.34 8.42
C VAL A 151 5.53 6.69 9.55
N ASP A 152 6.12 7.88 9.50
CA ASP A 152 6.92 8.46 10.58
C ASP A 152 6.68 9.97 10.66
N GLY A 153 5.77 10.39 11.55
CA GLY A 153 5.40 11.79 11.69
C GLY A 153 4.73 12.33 10.41
N PRO A 154 5.27 13.37 9.77
CA PRO A 154 4.72 13.88 8.52
C PRO A 154 5.07 13.01 7.30
N VAL A 155 6.01 12.07 7.44
CA VAL A 155 6.52 11.28 6.33
C VAL A 155 5.65 10.05 6.11
N THR A 156 5.19 9.86 4.89
CA THR A 156 4.56 8.62 4.41
C THR A 156 5.36 8.10 3.23
N ALA A 157 5.80 6.85 3.29
CA ALA A 157 6.61 6.26 2.23
C ALA A 157 6.09 4.88 1.87
N CYS A 158 5.98 4.61 0.58
CA CYS A 158 5.58 3.30 0.06
C CYS A 158 6.50 2.87 -1.06
N TYR A 159 6.85 1.58 -1.11
CA TYR A 159 7.59 1.02 -2.24
C TYR A 159 7.18 -0.42 -2.51
N GLN A 160 7.47 -0.86 -3.73
CA GLN A 160 7.45 -2.24 -4.15
C GLN A 160 8.56 -2.43 -5.19
N VAL A 161 9.52 -3.30 -4.90
CA VAL A 161 10.62 -3.66 -5.81
C VAL A 161 11.37 -2.40 -6.30
N ASP A 162 11.08 -1.91 -7.50
CA ASP A 162 11.78 -0.84 -8.19
C ASP A 162 11.07 0.52 -8.15
N ARG A 163 9.83 0.56 -7.65
CA ARG A 163 8.98 1.75 -7.65
C ARG A 163 8.54 2.14 -6.26
N GLY A 164 8.37 3.44 -6.03
CA GLY A 164 7.99 3.96 -4.73
C GLY A 164 7.68 5.44 -4.72
N PHE A 165 7.21 5.92 -3.58
CA PHE A 165 7.08 7.34 -3.29
C PHE A 165 7.39 7.65 -1.83
N VAL A 166 7.77 8.91 -1.59
CA VAL A 166 7.90 9.53 -0.28
C VAL A 166 7.12 10.84 -0.32
N LEU A 167 6.21 10.99 0.63
CA LEU A 167 5.35 12.14 0.82
C LEU A 167 5.68 12.76 2.16
N ASP A 168 5.90 14.08 2.19
CA ASP A 168 6.07 14.84 3.43
C ASP A 168 5.37 16.21 3.31
N ASP A 169 5.62 17.11 4.26
CA ASP A 169 5.02 18.45 4.32
C ASP A 169 5.56 19.43 3.26
N LYS A 170 6.59 19.02 2.51
CA LYS A 170 7.33 19.86 1.55
C LYS A 170 7.28 19.30 0.14
N GLN A 171 7.28 17.99 -0.02
CA GLN A 171 7.50 17.36 -1.32
C GLN A 171 6.74 16.05 -1.52
N THR A 172 6.56 15.74 -2.80
CA THR A 172 6.10 14.47 -3.33
C THR A 172 7.22 13.94 -4.21
N LYS A 173 7.96 12.95 -3.70
CA LYS A 173 9.08 12.34 -4.40
C LYS A 173 8.68 10.95 -4.85
N VAL A 174 8.89 10.62 -6.12
CA VAL A 174 8.63 9.29 -6.69
C VAL A 174 9.90 8.61 -7.16
N PHE A 175 9.88 7.28 -7.21
CA PHE A 175 11.02 6.41 -7.50
C PHE A 175 10.63 5.35 -8.55
N PRO A 176 11.48 5.05 -9.54
CA PRO A 176 12.65 5.85 -9.89
C PRO A 176 12.20 7.25 -10.30
N THR A 177 13.10 8.24 -10.18
CA THR A 177 12.81 9.58 -10.69
C THR A 177 12.50 9.46 -12.18
N PRO A 178 11.37 10.01 -12.66
CA PRO A 178 11.03 9.93 -14.08
C PRO A 178 12.17 10.52 -14.90
N GLU A 179 12.67 9.76 -15.87
CA GLU A 179 13.73 10.28 -16.73
C GLU A 179 13.20 11.45 -17.58
N PRO A 180 14.01 12.49 -17.79
CA PRO A 180 13.68 13.57 -18.70
C PRO A 180 13.47 13.05 -20.13
N VAL A 181 12.25 13.18 -20.66
CA VAL A 181 11.97 12.81 -22.05
C VAL A 181 12.76 13.76 -22.97
N ASN A 182 13.63 13.21 -23.82
CA ASN A 182 14.48 13.95 -24.77
C ASN A 182 15.43 14.97 -24.14
N GLY A 183 15.94 14.72 -22.93
CA GLY A 183 16.92 15.60 -22.27
C GLY A 183 16.34 16.93 -21.75
N GLN A 184 15.02 17.13 -21.85
CA GLN A 184 14.33 18.20 -21.14
C GLN A 184 14.05 17.76 -19.70
N PRO A 185 14.52 18.50 -18.68
CA PRO A 185 14.20 18.20 -17.29
C PRO A 185 12.70 17.95 -17.14
N VAL A 186 12.32 16.91 -16.38
CA VAL A 186 10.97 16.82 -15.79
C VAL A 186 10.86 17.95 -14.78
N SER A 187 10.70 19.18 -15.26
CA SER A 187 10.63 20.33 -14.38
C SER A 187 9.34 20.20 -13.56
N PRO A 188 9.42 20.24 -12.22
CA PRO A 188 8.25 20.56 -11.40
C PRO A 188 8.00 22.06 -11.56
N ASP A 189 7.70 22.52 -12.77
CA ASP A 189 7.33 23.91 -13.00
C ASP A 189 5.91 24.08 -12.45
N VAL A 190 5.85 24.34 -11.14
CA VAL A 190 4.93 25.34 -10.63
C VAL A 190 5.28 26.61 -11.41
N PRO A 191 4.42 27.12 -12.30
CA PRO A 191 4.66 28.45 -12.83
C PRO A 191 4.77 29.37 -11.62
N ASP A 192 5.90 30.06 -11.51
CA ASP A 192 6.08 31.21 -10.64
C ASP A 192 4.84 32.09 -10.83
N VAL A 193 3.92 32.05 -9.87
CA VAL A 193 2.72 32.87 -9.89
C VAL A 193 3.26 34.27 -9.72
N GLY A 194 3.44 34.91 -10.86
CA GLY A 194 4.18 36.13 -11.00
C GLY A 194 3.83 37.14 -9.93
N SER A 195 4.84 37.90 -9.57
CA SER A 195 4.69 39.27 -9.11
C SER A 195 3.66 39.99 -9.99
N ALA A 196 2.40 39.98 -9.56
CA ALA A 196 1.36 40.75 -10.18
C ALA A 196 1.63 42.23 -9.86
N PRO A 197 1.72 43.13 -10.85
CA PRO A 197 1.72 44.56 -10.57
C PRO A 197 0.36 44.90 -9.92
N THR A 198 0.44 45.44 -8.72
CA THR A 198 -0.70 46.03 -8.00
C THR A 198 -1.36 47.06 -8.89
N THR A 199 -2.47 46.69 -9.53
CA THR A 199 -3.33 47.65 -10.23
C THR A 199 -4.49 47.93 -9.29
N ALA A 200 -4.48 49.13 -8.72
CA ALA A 200 -5.51 49.62 -7.82
C ALA A 200 -6.90 49.56 -8.46
N PRO A 201 -7.97 49.27 -7.71
CA PRO A 201 -9.32 49.35 -8.23
C PRO A 201 -9.69 50.82 -8.50
N ALA A 202 -10.12 51.09 -9.73
CA ALA A 202 -10.71 52.36 -10.12
C ALA A 202 -11.99 52.63 -9.32
N SER A 203 -12.06 53.82 -8.72
CA SER A 203 -13.27 54.34 -8.04
C SER A 203 -14.47 54.37 -8.99
N PRO A 204 -15.67 53.93 -8.56
CA PRO A 204 -16.88 54.17 -9.32
C PRO A 204 -17.31 55.64 -9.19
N SER A 205 -17.39 56.34 -10.33
CA SER A 205 -17.97 57.68 -10.45
C SER A 205 -19.47 57.65 -10.10
N ALA A 206 -19.88 58.60 -9.26
CA ALA A 206 -21.25 58.81 -8.81
C ALA A 206 -22.19 59.25 -9.97
N PRO A 207 -23.48 58.86 -9.94
CA PRO A 207 -24.46 59.33 -10.91
C PRO A 207 -24.86 60.80 -10.64
N LYS A 208 -24.98 61.56 -11.74
CA LYS A 208 -25.42 62.95 -11.79
C LYS A 208 -26.92 63.06 -11.43
N PRO A 209 -27.34 64.01 -10.57
CA PRO A 209 -28.76 64.22 -10.29
C PRO A 209 -29.44 64.92 -11.46
N THR A 210 -30.55 64.36 -11.92
CA THR A 210 -31.47 65.00 -12.87
C THR A 210 -32.52 65.76 -12.05
N ALA A 211 -32.71 67.03 -12.38
CA ALA A 211 -33.81 67.87 -11.89
C ALA A 211 -35.09 67.60 -12.71
#